data_AF-V7CR99-F1
#
_entry.id   AF-V7CR99-F1
#
_cell.length_a   1.000
_cell.length_b   1.000
_cell.length_c   1.000
_cell.angle_alpha   90.00
_cell.angle_beta   90.00
_cell.angle_gamma   90.00
#
_symmetry.space_group_name_H-M   'P 1'
#
loop_
_entity.id
_entity.type
_entity.pdbx_description
1 polymer ?
#
loop_
_entity_poly.entity_id
_entity_poly.type
_entity_poly.pdbx_seq_one_letter_code
_entity_poly.pdbx_strand_id
1 'polypeptide(L)'
;MGFVKSRRVVYRPVKDLNLASDSPQFYLHANVKAPRMTGILVKVFTWFLESPIFGPLLLYILKGNNLIHTLITNAELDESPLYVPAHHFEDHNEQEVKNLDSGLTPQEKVQLAIECLPSSSEKAQNETNPSFSRWTIMDYYEAYSSEAITPRVVAERFIAAVDESSKHPLPMGFFINYNPDDILRQADESTLRYKKGEPISVLDGVPIAVKDEIDCLPYPTTGGTKWLHKERPCIDDACCVKRLRLCGAMLVGKTNMHELGAGTSGINPHYGASRNPYDANKIAGGSSSGSAAVVSAGLCPVALGVDGGGSVRMPAALCGVVGLKPTFDRVPHSGVLPLNWTVGMVGILAGTVEDALITYAAISGEIPSKQPSSMLTKINLPLLSFSKSIRDIKLAKYGKWFNDCSEDVRLCCTQALSELQDYYGWKTIDVTLPDIEAMRLAHYLTIGSECSTWFDSFGKKHIAELGWDARVALSLYGSFSSKEYIKAQKLRNRQAKFHKRIFAEADVIVSPTTGVTAYSIQDDALKTGELDYVNGGWI
;
A
#
# COMPACT_ATOMS: atom_id res chain seq x y z
N MET A 1 -29.82 16.66 30.99
CA MET A 1 -28.95 17.56 30.20
C MET A 1 -27.70 17.85 30.99
N GLY A 2 -26.66 17.04 30.78
CA GLY A 2 -25.35 17.19 31.40
C GLY A 2 -24.33 16.60 30.46
N PHE A 3 -24.07 17.28 29.35
CA PHE A 3 -23.01 16.88 28.42
C PHE A 3 -21.68 17.01 29.17
N VAL A 4 -21.06 15.86 29.45
CA VAL A 4 -19.68 15.76 29.94
C VAL A 4 -18.84 16.64 29.03
N LYS A 5 -18.28 17.74 29.54
CA LYS A 5 -17.30 18.55 28.81
C LYS A 5 -16.13 17.63 28.46
N SER A 6 -16.07 17.16 27.22
CA SER A 6 -14.93 16.41 26.70
C SER A 6 -13.67 17.24 26.96
N ARG A 7 -12.66 16.64 27.58
CA ARG A 7 -11.37 17.29 27.87
C ARG A 7 -10.83 17.94 26.59
N ARG A 8 -10.52 19.23 26.68
CA ARG A 8 -9.89 20.00 25.60
C ARG A 8 -8.40 19.67 25.57
N VAL A 9 -7.85 19.39 24.40
CA VAL A 9 -6.39 19.26 24.22
C VAL A 9 -5.86 20.52 23.56
N VAL A 10 -4.84 21.13 24.16
CA VAL A 10 -4.11 22.26 23.59
C VAL A 10 -2.74 21.75 23.18
N TYR A 11 -2.50 21.65 21.87
CA TYR A 11 -1.23 21.16 21.35
C TYR A 11 -0.17 22.27 21.46
N ARG A 12 0.89 21.99 22.23
CA ARG A 12 2.03 22.92 22.33
C ARG A 12 2.70 23.10 20.96
N PRO A 13 3.19 24.31 20.60
CA PRO A 13 3.82 24.55 19.31
C PRO A 13 4.97 23.57 19.02
N VAL A 14 5.08 23.10 17.77
CA VAL A 14 6.13 22.11 17.38
C VAL A 14 7.54 22.55 17.79
N LYS A 15 7.86 23.83 17.61
CA LYS A 15 9.19 24.40 17.92
C LYS A 15 9.58 24.28 19.40
N ASP A 16 8.61 24.18 20.30
CA ASP A 16 8.83 24.15 21.75
C ASP A 16 8.98 22.72 22.29
N LEU A 17 8.88 21.70 21.42
CA LEU A 17 9.00 20.29 21.82
C LEU A 17 10.39 19.73 21.56
N ASN A 18 10.94 19.04 22.57
CA ASN A 18 12.13 18.20 22.45
C ASN A 18 11.76 16.88 21.75
N LEU A 19 12.55 16.48 20.75
CA LEU A 19 12.38 15.22 20.00
C LEU A 19 13.50 14.20 20.31
N ALA A 20 14.41 14.50 21.22
CA ALA A 20 15.43 13.56 21.67
C ALA A 20 14.81 12.40 22.47
N SER A 21 15.62 11.38 22.77
CA SER A 21 15.20 10.18 23.49
C SER A 21 14.74 10.42 24.93
N ASP A 22 15.22 11.49 25.56
CA ASP A 22 14.86 11.92 26.93
C ASP A 22 13.58 12.78 26.99
N SER A 23 12.90 12.95 25.85
CA SER A 23 11.72 13.81 25.75
C SER A 23 10.61 13.40 26.72
N PRO A 24 9.99 14.35 27.45
CA PRO A 24 8.90 14.07 28.38
C PRO A 24 7.57 13.77 27.65
N GLN A 25 7.56 13.68 26.32
CA GLN A 25 6.33 13.39 25.57
C GLN A 25 5.82 11.99 25.89
N PHE A 26 4.52 11.91 26.13
CA PHE A 26 3.84 10.66 26.43
C PHE A 26 3.52 9.92 25.13
N TYR A 27 3.85 8.63 25.10
CA TYR A 27 3.40 7.73 24.04
C TYR A 27 2.01 7.22 24.38
N LEU A 28 1.02 7.61 23.59
CA LEU A 28 -0.34 7.11 23.75
C LEU A 28 -0.53 5.89 22.85
N HIS A 29 -0.67 4.74 23.47
CA HIS A 29 -0.99 3.49 22.79
C HIS A 29 -2.34 3.60 22.07
N ALA A 30 -2.40 3.10 20.84
CA ALA A 30 -3.64 3.04 20.05
C ALA A 30 -4.60 2.02 20.68
N ASN A 31 -5.54 2.49 21.49
CA ASN A 31 -6.58 1.65 22.08
C ASN A 31 -7.89 1.86 21.33
N VAL A 32 -8.03 1.18 20.19
CA VAL A 32 -9.27 1.23 19.39
C VAL A 32 -10.35 0.43 20.09
N LYS A 33 -11.40 1.13 20.55
CA LYS A 33 -12.54 0.54 21.24
C LYS A 33 -13.67 0.31 20.24
N ALA A 34 -13.66 -0.86 19.63
CA ALA A 34 -14.76 -1.37 18.82
C ALA A 34 -14.85 -2.89 19.00
N PRO A 35 -16.06 -3.46 19.17
CA PRO A 35 -16.21 -4.91 19.15
C PRO A 35 -15.90 -5.44 17.75
N ARG A 36 -15.29 -6.64 17.68
CA ARG A 36 -15.28 -7.40 16.43
C ARG A 36 -16.72 -7.70 16.03
N MET A 37 -17.10 -7.39 14.80
CA MET A 37 -18.47 -7.60 14.32
C MET A 37 -18.49 -8.32 12.97
N THR A 38 -19.28 -9.38 12.93
CA THR A 38 -19.50 -10.28 11.78
C THR A 38 -20.95 -10.81 11.82
N GLY A 39 -21.37 -11.48 10.75
CA GLY A 39 -22.63 -12.22 10.72
C GLY A 39 -23.87 -11.34 11.01
N ILE A 40 -24.69 -11.74 11.98
CA ILE A 40 -25.90 -10.97 12.32
C ILE A 40 -25.59 -9.69 13.10
N LEU A 41 -24.51 -9.66 13.88
CA LEU A 41 -24.15 -8.53 14.72
C LEU A 41 -23.79 -7.31 13.88
N VAL A 42 -22.98 -7.49 12.83
CA VAL A 42 -22.65 -6.39 11.92
C VAL A 42 -23.89 -5.83 11.24
N LYS A 43 -24.84 -6.67 10.82
CA LYS A 43 -26.09 -6.23 10.17
C LYS A 43 -26.94 -5.36 11.08
N VAL A 44 -27.13 -5.79 12.33
CA VAL A 44 -27.89 -5.04 13.34
C VAL A 44 -27.18 -3.71 13.63
N PHE A 45 -25.87 -3.74 13.78
CA PHE A 45 -25.08 -2.54 14.04
C PHE A 45 -25.15 -1.53 12.88
N THR A 46 -24.99 -2.00 11.63
CA THR A 46 -25.15 -1.16 10.43
C THR A 46 -26.55 -0.55 10.37
N TRP A 47 -27.60 -1.31 10.68
CA TRP A 47 -28.96 -0.78 10.73
C TRP A 47 -29.13 0.36 11.75
N PHE A 48 -28.53 0.23 12.94
CA PHE A 48 -28.53 1.31 13.93
C PHE A 48 -27.73 2.53 13.46
N LEU A 49 -26.58 2.33 12.82
CA LEU A 49 -25.74 3.40 12.29
C LEU A 49 -26.42 4.19 11.18
N GLU A 50 -27.13 3.51 10.29
CA GLU A 50 -27.85 4.12 9.16
C GLU A 50 -29.21 4.72 9.57
N SER A 51 -29.66 4.48 10.81
CA SER A 51 -30.89 5.06 11.34
C SER A 51 -30.77 6.58 11.47
N PRO A 52 -31.71 7.37 10.93
CA PRO A 52 -31.72 8.82 11.10
C PRO A 52 -31.85 9.27 12.56
N ILE A 53 -32.44 8.42 13.42
CA ILE A 53 -32.70 8.72 14.83
C ILE A 53 -31.53 8.28 15.71
N PHE A 54 -31.08 7.03 15.56
CA PHE A 54 -30.06 6.44 16.45
C PHE A 54 -28.63 6.64 15.93
N GLY A 55 -28.45 6.71 14.62
CA GLY A 55 -27.15 6.81 13.95
C GLY A 55 -26.30 7.98 14.45
N PRO A 56 -26.82 9.23 14.46
CA PRO A 56 -26.06 10.38 14.95
C PRO A 56 -25.55 10.24 16.39
N LEU A 57 -26.38 9.65 17.28
CA LEU A 57 -26.00 9.41 18.67
C LEU A 57 -24.92 8.33 18.76
N LEU A 58 -25.06 7.23 18.03
CA LEU A 58 -24.10 6.13 18.01
C LEU A 58 -22.74 6.60 17.46
N LEU A 59 -22.74 7.34 16.36
CA LEU A 59 -21.53 7.94 15.77
C LEU A 59 -20.85 8.91 16.73
N TYR A 60 -21.61 9.74 17.44
CA TYR A 60 -21.07 10.61 18.49
C TYR A 60 -20.37 9.81 19.59
N ILE A 61 -20.99 8.72 20.07
CA ILE A 61 -20.40 7.85 21.10
C ILE A 61 -19.12 7.17 20.59
N LEU A 62 -19.13 6.63 19.37
CA LEU A 62 -17.98 5.97 18.75
C LEU A 62 -16.78 6.92 18.60
N LYS A 63 -17.02 8.14 18.10
CA LYS A 63 -16.00 9.19 17.98
C LYS A 63 -15.45 9.61 19.33
N GLY A 64 -16.30 9.70 20.36
CA GLY A 64 -15.88 9.99 21.72
C GLY A 64 -15.01 8.90 22.33
N ASN A 65 -15.44 7.64 22.23
CA ASN A 65 -14.75 6.48 22.79
C ASN A 65 -13.39 6.22 22.15
N ASN A 66 -13.23 6.60 20.88
CA ASN A 66 -12.00 6.46 20.10
C ASN A 66 -11.23 7.78 19.99
N LEU A 67 -11.38 8.66 20.99
CA LEU A 67 -10.58 9.89 21.19
C LEU A 67 -10.66 10.96 20.11
N ILE A 68 -11.46 10.81 19.05
CA ILE A 68 -11.65 11.81 18.00
C ILE A 68 -12.14 13.13 18.61
N HIS A 69 -13.10 13.07 19.54
CA HIS A 69 -13.57 14.28 20.22
C HIS A 69 -12.46 15.02 20.97
N THR A 70 -11.59 14.28 21.65
CA THR A 70 -10.55 14.84 22.52
C THR A 70 -9.36 15.36 21.72
N LEU A 71 -8.83 14.54 20.81
CA LEU A 71 -7.59 14.80 20.07
C LEU A 71 -7.81 15.62 18.80
N ILE A 72 -9.03 15.72 18.29
CA ILE A 72 -9.33 16.43 17.04
C ILE A 72 -10.47 17.43 17.22
N THR A 73 -11.70 16.97 17.48
CA THR A 73 -12.88 17.86 17.47
C THR A 73 -12.74 19.04 18.42
N ASN A 74 -12.18 18.83 19.62
CA ASN A 74 -11.98 19.87 20.63
C ASN A 74 -10.53 20.37 20.73
N ALA A 75 -9.65 19.94 19.83
CA ALA A 75 -8.24 20.34 19.85
C ALA A 75 -8.04 21.82 19.50
N GLU A 76 -7.11 22.48 20.17
CA GLU A 76 -6.49 23.75 19.76
C GLU A 76 -5.10 23.48 19.19
N LEU A 77 -4.84 24.03 18.00
CA LEU A 77 -3.62 23.85 17.22
C LEU A 77 -3.26 25.22 16.63
N ASP A 78 -1.99 25.59 16.66
CA ASP A 78 -1.50 26.86 16.10
C ASP A 78 -1.12 26.72 14.61
N GLU A 79 -0.87 25.50 14.14
CA GLU A 79 -0.41 25.24 12.77
C GLU A 79 -1.51 25.51 11.73
N SER A 80 -1.20 26.20 10.64
CA SER A 80 -2.10 26.30 9.48
C SER A 80 -2.38 24.92 8.86
N PRO A 81 -3.56 24.69 8.23
CA PRO A 81 -3.86 23.42 7.58
C PRO A 81 -2.94 23.18 6.37
N LEU A 82 -2.50 21.94 6.18
CA LEU A 82 -1.78 21.47 5.00
C LEU A 82 -2.63 20.40 4.31
N TYR A 83 -3.19 20.70 3.13
CA TYR A 83 -4.16 19.82 2.45
C TYR A 83 -3.52 18.76 1.56
N VAL A 84 -2.37 19.08 0.96
CA VAL A 84 -1.55 18.14 0.20
C VAL A 84 -0.15 18.13 0.80
N PRO A 85 0.64 17.06 0.65
CA PRO A 85 2.04 17.01 1.06
C PRO A 85 2.98 17.96 0.27
N ALA A 86 2.57 19.21 0.04
CA ALA A 86 3.39 20.24 -0.57
C ALA A 86 4.46 20.68 0.42
N HIS A 87 5.67 20.15 0.25
CA HIS A 87 6.86 20.58 0.96
C HIS A 87 7.86 21.11 -0.07
N HIS A 88 8.60 22.16 0.30
CA HIS A 88 9.74 22.57 -0.50
C HIS A 88 10.76 21.43 -0.48
N PHE A 89 10.99 20.84 -1.65
CA PHE A 89 11.99 19.80 -1.81
C PHE A 89 13.34 20.48 -2.00
N GLU A 90 14.29 20.17 -1.11
CA GLU A 90 15.70 20.44 -1.35
C GLU A 90 16.29 19.17 -1.97
N ASP A 91 16.81 19.28 -3.19
CA ASP A 91 17.57 18.19 -3.83
C ASP A 91 18.79 17.90 -2.95
N HIS A 92 18.71 16.87 -2.11
CA HIS A 92 19.88 16.34 -1.43
C HIS A 92 20.70 15.51 -2.42
N ASN A 93 22.02 15.64 -2.36
CA ASN A 93 22.92 14.75 -3.10
C ASN A 93 22.92 13.38 -2.42
N GLU A 94 21.93 12.56 -2.76
CA GLU A 94 21.87 11.15 -2.38
C GLU A 94 23.12 10.42 -2.89
N GLN A 95 23.66 9.50 -2.08
CA GLN A 95 24.86 8.73 -2.43
C GLN A 95 24.48 7.52 -3.27
N GLU A 96 25.35 7.15 -4.21
CA GLU A 96 25.21 5.92 -5.01
C GLU A 96 23.86 5.80 -5.74
N VAL A 97 23.43 6.89 -6.38
CA VAL A 97 22.22 6.91 -7.19
C VAL A 97 22.50 7.26 -8.64
N LYS A 98 21.66 6.77 -9.56
CA LYS A 98 21.53 7.30 -10.92
C LYS A 98 20.27 8.13 -11.03
N ASN A 99 20.40 9.30 -11.65
CA ASN A 99 19.25 10.13 -11.92
C ASN A 99 18.42 9.56 -13.08
N LEU A 100 17.12 9.42 -12.86
CA LEU A 100 16.13 9.03 -13.85
C LEU A 100 15.58 10.28 -14.51
N ASP A 101 16.09 10.60 -15.70
CA ASP A 101 15.65 11.78 -16.45
C ASP A 101 14.16 11.66 -16.81
N SER A 102 13.44 12.76 -16.60
CA SER A 102 12.02 12.93 -16.93
C SER A 102 11.70 12.69 -18.42
N GLY A 103 12.65 12.95 -19.32
CA GLY A 103 12.49 12.80 -20.77
C GLY A 103 12.58 11.36 -21.28
N LEU A 104 13.06 10.42 -20.46
CA LEU A 104 13.22 9.03 -20.87
C LEU A 104 11.86 8.34 -21.05
N THR A 105 11.78 7.51 -22.10
CA THR A 105 10.70 6.56 -22.31
C THR A 105 10.67 5.51 -21.18
N PRO A 106 9.52 4.86 -20.90
CA PRO A 106 9.45 3.79 -19.91
C PRO A 106 10.50 2.68 -20.13
N GLN A 107 10.81 2.34 -21.38
CA GLN A 107 11.80 1.32 -21.74
C GLN A 107 13.22 1.75 -21.39
N GLU A 108 13.59 3.00 -21.72
CA GLU A 108 14.90 3.55 -21.34
C GLU A 108 15.05 3.68 -19.82
N LYS A 109 13.97 4.02 -19.11
CA LYS A 109 13.94 4.03 -17.63
C LYS A 109 14.18 2.65 -17.04
N VAL A 110 13.53 1.63 -17.60
CA VAL A 110 13.77 0.22 -17.24
C VAL A 110 15.22 -0.17 -17.50
N GLN A 111 15.77 0.19 -18.66
CA GLN A 111 17.17 -0.09 -18.98
C GLN A 111 18.12 0.54 -17.96
N LEU A 112 17.89 1.80 -17.57
CA LEU A 112 18.69 2.46 -16.55
C LEU A 112 18.61 1.74 -15.20
N ALA A 113 17.44 1.21 -14.83
CA ALA A 113 17.27 0.41 -13.63
C ALA A 113 18.06 -0.91 -13.68
N ILE A 114 18.16 -1.55 -14.84
CA ILE A 114 19.00 -2.75 -15.02
C ILE A 114 20.47 -2.44 -14.80
N GLU A 115 20.94 -1.29 -15.29
CA GLU A 115 22.32 -0.86 -15.03
C GLU A 115 22.58 -0.49 -13.56
N CYS A 116 21.54 -0.39 -12.72
CA CYS A 116 21.67 -0.22 -11.28
C CYS A 116 21.69 -1.56 -10.52
N LEU A 117 21.43 -2.69 -11.18
CA LEU A 117 21.44 -4.01 -10.54
C LEU A 117 22.87 -4.56 -10.41
N PRO A 118 23.12 -5.47 -9.44
CA PRO A 118 24.39 -6.16 -9.34
C PRO A 118 24.66 -7.08 -10.53
N SER A 119 25.93 -7.25 -10.87
CA SER A 119 26.38 -8.11 -11.96
C SER A 119 26.23 -9.61 -11.62
N SER A 120 26.08 -10.47 -12.63
CA SER A 120 25.93 -11.93 -12.44
C SER A 120 27.11 -12.56 -11.69
N SER A 121 28.33 -12.02 -11.85
CA SER A 121 29.52 -12.45 -11.12
C SER A 121 29.47 -12.14 -9.62
N GLU A 122 28.83 -11.04 -9.22
CA GLU A 122 28.66 -10.66 -7.82
C GLU A 122 27.61 -11.54 -7.12
N LYS A 123 26.57 -11.96 -7.85
CA LYS A 123 25.56 -12.90 -7.32
C LYS A 123 26.16 -14.28 -7.03
N ALA A 124 26.97 -14.82 -7.95
CA ALA A 124 27.55 -16.16 -7.83
C ALA A 124 28.55 -16.32 -6.66
N GLN A 125 29.16 -15.23 -6.17
CA GLN A 125 30.11 -15.27 -5.04
C GLN A 125 29.45 -15.55 -3.69
N ASN A 126 28.12 -15.38 -3.57
CA ASN A 126 27.39 -15.52 -2.30
C ASN A 126 26.52 -16.78 -2.18
N GLU A 127 26.30 -17.53 -3.26
CA GLU A 127 25.53 -18.78 -3.21
C GLU A 127 26.38 -19.95 -2.70
N THR A 128 26.52 -20.05 -1.38
CA THR A 128 27.28 -21.15 -0.75
C THR A 128 26.43 -22.38 -0.42
N ASN A 129 25.09 -22.30 -0.54
CA ASN A 129 24.17 -23.45 -0.48
C ASN A 129 22.85 -23.14 -1.20
N PRO A 130 22.25 -24.08 -1.95
CA PRO A 130 20.96 -23.87 -2.59
C PRO A 130 19.85 -23.77 -1.53
N SER A 131 19.18 -22.61 -1.48
CA SER A 131 17.99 -22.35 -0.67
C SER A 131 16.82 -21.94 -1.57
N PHE A 132 15.61 -21.87 -1.03
CA PHE A 132 14.46 -21.39 -1.80
C PHE A 132 14.64 -19.92 -2.18
N SER A 133 14.54 -19.62 -3.48
CA SER A 133 14.49 -18.27 -4.03
C SER A 133 13.27 -18.11 -4.95
N ARG A 134 12.83 -16.86 -5.11
CA ARG A 134 11.74 -16.52 -6.04
C ARG A 134 12.33 -16.19 -7.40
N TRP A 135 11.64 -16.60 -8.46
CA TRP A 135 11.97 -16.18 -9.81
C TRP A 135 11.75 -14.66 -9.98
N THR A 136 12.78 -13.99 -10.50
CA THR A 136 12.85 -12.55 -10.74
C THR A 136 12.46 -12.20 -12.17
N ILE A 137 12.19 -10.92 -12.44
CA ILE A 137 12.01 -10.39 -13.80
C ILE A 137 13.17 -10.79 -14.72
N MET A 138 14.40 -10.75 -14.20
CA MET A 138 15.58 -11.12 -14.98
C MET A 138 15.62 -12.61 -15.30
N ASP A 139 15.19 -13.48 -14.38
CA ASP A 139 15.11 -14.93 -14.67
C ASP A 139 14.11 -15.23 -15.78
N TYR A 140 12.96 -14.56 -15.80
CA TYR A 140 12.00 -14.64 -16.91
C TYR A 140 12.63 -14.16 -18.21
N TYR A 141 13.24 -12.98 -18.20
CA TYR A 141 13.88 -12.38 -19.38
C TYR A 141 15.00 -13.29 -19.95
N GLU A 142 15.86 -13.84 -19.10
CA GLU A 142 16.95 -14.73 -19.48
C GLU A 142 16.42 -16.06 -20.04
N ALA A 143 15.40 -16.64 -19.41
CA ALA A 143 14.78 -17.88 -19.87
C ALA A 143 14.05 -17.71 -21.22
N TYR A 144 13.44 -16.54 -21.47
CA TYR A 144 12.83 -16.21 -22.75
C TYR A 144 13.88 -15.92 -23.83
N SER A 145 14.92 -15.16 -23.50
CA SER A 145 15.99 -14.78 -24.44
C SER A 145 16.86 -15.97 -24.87
N SER A 146 17.01 -16.96 -24.00
CA SER A 146 17.72 -18.22 -24.28
C SER A 146 16.84 -19.29 -24.94
N GLU A 147 15.56 -18.99 -25.20
CA GLU A 147 14.56 -19.92 -25.72
C GLU A 147 14.33 -21.17 -24.83
N ALA A 148 14.78 -21.16 -23.57
CA ALA A 148 14.56 -22.24 -22.62
C ALA A 148 13.06 -22.43 -22.30
N ILE A 149 12.31 -21.33 -22.28
CA ILE A 149 10.86 -21.28 -22.18
C ILE A 149 10.34 -20.09 -22.99
N THR A 150 9.02 -20.03 -23.24
CA THR A 150 8.41 -18.88 -23.92
C THR A 150 7.37 -18.21 -23.02
N PRO A 151 7.07 -16.90 -23.23
CA PRO A 151 5.97 -16.23 -22.56
C PRO A 151 4.65 -16.99 -22.68
N ARG A 152 4.40 -17.63 -23.83
CA ARG A 152 3.21 -18.46 -24.07
C ARG A 152 3.11 -19.65 -23.11
N VAL A 153 4.20 -20.39 -22.90
CA VAL A 153 4.20 -21.54 -21.97
C VAL A 153 4.01 -21.06 -20.53
N VAL A 154 4.63 -19.94 -20.15
CA VAL A 154 4.42 -19.32 -18.83
C VAL A 154 2.96 -18.91 -18.64
N ALA A 155 2.33 -18.30 -19.66
CA ALA A 155 0.94 -17.89 -19.61
C ALA A 155 -0.03 -19.07 -19.43
N GLU A 156 0.18 -20.18 -20.15
CA GLU A 156 -0.61 -21.41 -19.98
C GLU A 156 -0.48 -21.96 -18.56
N ARG A 157 0.75 -21.99 -18.02
CA ARG A 157 0.98 -22.47 -16.65
C ARG A 157 0.38 -21.53 -15.61
N PHE A 158 0.47 -20.22 -15.82
CA PHE A 158 -0.15 -19.20 -14.98
C PHE A 158 -1.67 -19.39 -14.91
N ILE A 159 -2.35 -19.50 -16.07
CA ILE A 159 -3.80 -19.70 -16.13
C ILE A 159 -4.22 -20.97 -15.39
N ALA A 160 -3.48 -22.07 -15.58
CA ALA A 160 -3.74 -23.31 -14.87
C ALA A 160 -3.57 -23.16 -13.34
N ALA A 161 -2.53 -22.45 -12.89
CA ALA A 161 -2.29 -22.21 -11.47
C ALA A 161 -3.36 -21.29 -10.84
N VAL A 162 -3.83 -20.28 -11.56
CA VAL A 162 -4.95 -19.42 -11.11
C VAL A 162 -6.25 -20.23 -10.98
N ASP A 163 -6.54 -21.09 -11.95
CA ASP A 163 -7.72 -21.97 -11.92
C ASP A 163 -7.66 -22.97 -10.75
N GLU A 164 -6.50 -23.60 -10.52
CA GLU A 164 -6.27 -24.53 -9.40
C GLU A 164 -6.42 -23.83 -8.05
N SER A 165 -5.83 -22.64 -7.89
CA SER A 165 -5.89 -21.82 -6.67
C SER A 165 -7.22 -21.09 -6.45
N SER A 166 -8.20 -21.29 -7.34
CA SER A 166 -9.56 -20.75 -7.17
C SER A 166 -10.55 -21.83 -6.72
N LYS A 167 -10.16 -23.11 -6.75
CA LYS A 167 -11.03 -24.26 -6.48
C LYS A 167 -10.73 -24.89 -5.13
N HIS A 168 -11.69 -25.67 -4.61
CA HIS A 168 -11.41 -26.52 -3.46
C HIS A 168 -10.32 -27.55 -3.80
N PRO A 169 -9.36 -27.81 -2.88
CA PRO A 169 -9.32 -27.38 -1.48
C PRO A 169 -8.61 -26.03 -1.22
N LEU A 170 -8.18 -25.29 -2.25
CA LEU A 170 -7.34 -24.09 -2.16
C LEU A 170 -8.09 -22.82 -2.62
N PRO A 171 -9.20 -22.36 -1.99
CA PRO A 171 -9.92 -21.16 -2.44
C PRO A 171 -9.15 -19.87 -2.08
N MET A 172 -8.03 -19.62 -2.76
CA MET A 172 -7.05 -18.58 -2.41
C MET A 172 -7.52 -17.16 -2.74
N GLY A 173 -8.43 -17.01 -3.70
CA GLY A 173 -9.09 -15.73 -3.99
C GLY A 173 -8.13 -14.62 -4.45
N PHE A 174 -7.16 -14.95 -5.32
CA PHE A 174 -6.15 -14.00 -5.82
C PHE A 174 -6.72 -12.94 -6.78
N PHE A 175 -7.66 -13.31 -7.65
CA PHE A 175 -8.20 -12.44 -8.69
C PHE A 175 -9.72 -12.25 -8.55
N ILE A 176 -10.19 -11.05 -8.88
CA ILE A 176 -11.61 -10.76 -9.11
C ILE A 176 -11.97 -10.98 -10.59
N ASN A 177 -11.05 -10.65 -11.49
CA ASN A 177 -11.27 -10.76 -12.92
C ASN A 177 -9.96 -11.11 -13.63
N TYR A 178 -9.99 -12.11 -14.51
CA TYR A 178 -8.92 -12.43 -15.44
C TYR A 178 -9.54 -13.05 -16.70
N ASN A 179 -8.86 -12.95 -17.84
CA ASN A 179 -9.34 -13.48 -19.11
C ASN A 179 -8.24 -14.32 -19.74
N PRO A 180 -8.37 -15.67 -19.75
CA PRO A 180 -7.41 -16.57 -20.37
C PRO A 180 -7.07 -16.19 -21.82
N ASP A 181 -8.05 -15.82 -22.64
CA ASP A 181 -7.82 -15.49 -24.04
C ASP A 181 -7.00 -14.21 -24.20
N ASP A 182 -7.23 -13.21 -23.34
CA ASP A 182 -6.44 -11.98 -23.37
C ASP A 182 -5.01 -12.20 -22.86
N ILE A 183 -4.84 -12.98 -21.78
CA ILE A 183 -3.52 -13.37 -21.27
C ILE A 183 -2.73 -14.10 -22.36
N LEU A 184 -3.37 -15.09 -23.01
CA LEU A 184 -2.76 -15.88 -24.07
C LEU A 184 -2.40 -15.02 -25.30
N ARG A 185 -3.28 -14.10 -25.69
CA ARG A 185 -3.00 -13.14 -26.78
C ARG A 185 -1.77 -12.29 -26.49
N GLN A 186 -1.68 -11.70 -25.30
CA GLN A 186 -0.51 -10.91 -24.88
C GLN A 186 0.78 -11.76 -24.89
N ALA A 187 0.67 -13.01 -24.42
CA ALA A 187 1.79 -13.95 -24.39
C ALA A 187 2.26 -14.39 -25.78
N ASP A 188 1.33 -14.60 -26.72
CA ASP A 188 1.63 -14.94 -28.11
C ASP A 188 2.32 -13.77 -28.81
N GLU A 189 1.85 -12.55 -28.60
CA GLU A 189 2.50 -11.33 -29.11
C GLU A 189 3.93 -11.17 -28.59
N SER A 190 4.16 -11.41 -27.29
CA SER A 190 5.51 -11.39 -26.70
C SER A 190 6.38 -12.53 -27.22
N THR A 191 5.85 -13.74 -27.31
CA THR A 191 6.57 -14.91 -27.84
C THR A 191 7.05 -14.67 -29.28
N LEU A 192 6.23 -13.99 -30.11
CA LEU A 192 6.63 -13.62 -31.46
C LEU A 192 7.77 -12.59 -31.49
N ARG A 193 7.81 -11.65 -30.55
CA ARG A 193 8.92 -10.68 -30.42
C ARG A 193 10.22 -11.37 -30.02
N TYR A 194 10.18 -12.27 -29.04
CA TYR A 194 11.34 -13.09 -28.67
C TYR A 194 11.85 -13.96 -29.83
N LYS A 195 10.96 -14.62 -30.58
CA LYS A 195 11.34 -15.40 -31.78
C LYS A 195 12.01 -14.58 -32.88
N LYS A 196 11.76 -13.27 -32.93
CA LYS A 196 12.40 -12.34 -33.88
C LYS A 196 13.70 -11.74 -33.35
N GLY A 197 14.03 -11.96 -32.07
CA GLY A 197 15.14 -11.27 -31.41
C GLY A 197 14.85 -9.80 -31.11
N GLU A 198 13.56 -9.42 -30.98
CA GLU A 198 13.11 -8.04 -30.81
C GLU A 198 12.27 -7.84 -29.52
N PRO A 199 12.72 -8.32 -28.33
CA PRO A 199 12.00 -8.02 -27.08
C PRO A 199 12.02 -6.52 -26.79
N ILE A 200 10.92 -6.00 -26.24
CA ILE A 200 10.75 -4.55 -25.99
C ILE A 200 11.63 -4.06 -24.84
N SER A 201 11.71 -4.83 -23.76
CA SER A 201 12.52 -4.57 -22.57
C SER A 201 12.63 -5.85 -21.73
N VAL A 202 13.30 -5.78 -20.57
CA VAL A 202 13.32 -6.91 -19.61
C VAL A 202 11.95 -7.28 -19.04
N LEU A 203 10.94 -6.41 -19.19
CA LEU A 203 9.56 -6.68 -18.78
C LEU A 203 8.74 -7.38 -19.87
N ASP A 204 9.26 -7.57 -21.08
CA ASP A 204 8.50 -8.16 -22.18
C ASP A 204 8.06 -9.59 -21.85
N GLY A 205 6.76 -9.85 -21.85
CA GLY A 205 6.19 -11.17 -21.54
C GLY A 205 6.18 -11.53 -20.06
N VAL A 206 6.63 -10.64 -19.16
CA VAL A 206 6.57 -10.86 -17.72
C VAL A 206 5.13 -10.68 -17.22
N PRO A 207 4.56 -11.66 -16.49
CA PRO A 207 3.22 -11.50 -15.90
C PRO A 207 3.24 -10.44 -14.79
N ILE A 208 2.34 -9.45 -14.87
CA ILE A 208 2.12 -8.44 -13.82
C ILE A 208 0.64 -8.35 -13.50
N ALA A 209 0.30 -8.53 -12.23
CA ALA A 209 -1.07 -8.43 -11.75
C ALA A 209 -1.41 -6.98 -11.31
N VAL A 210 -2.65 -6.55 -11.49
CA VAL A 210 -3.06 -5.15 -11.24
C VAL A 210 -4.20 -5.11 -10.25
N LYS A 211 -4.10 -4.31 -9.18
CA LYS A 211 -5.21 -4.16 -8.22
C LYS A 211 -6.48 -3.64 -8.88
N ASP A 212 -7.63 -4.15 -8.43
CA ASP A 212 -8.91 -3.85 -9.08
C ASP A 212 -9.34 -2.38 -9.06
N GLU A 213 -8.78 -1.54 -8.19
CA GLU A 213 -9.02 -0.09 -8.20
C GLU A 213 -8.15 0.70 -9.20
N ILE A 214 -7.33 0.02 -10.00
CA ILE A 214 -6.51 0.61 -11.06
C ILE A 214 -7.11 0.18 -12.41
N ASP A 215 -7.34 1.14 -13.30
CA ASP A 215 -7.86 0.88 -14.65
C ASP A 215 -6.84 0.08 -15.49
N CYS A 216 -7.30 -1.02 -16.08
CA CYS A 216 -6.49 -1.91 -16.89
C CYS A 216 -7.39 -2.62 -17.91
N LEU A 217 -7.29 -2.24 -19.18
CA LEU A 217 -8.04 -2.86 -20.26
C LEU A 217 -7.52 -4.28 -20.56
N PRO A 218 -8.41 -5.21 -20.93
CA PRO A 218 -9.84 -5.03 -21.20
C PRO A 218 -10.76 -5.20 -19.96
N TYR A 219 -10.19 -5.28 -18.77
CA TYR A 219 -10.93 -5.64 -17.56
C TYR A 219 -11.74 -4.46 -17.01
N PRO A 220 -12.92 -4.71 -16.40
CA PRO A 220 -13.62 -3.68 -15.65
C PRO A 220 -12.84 -3.28 -14.38
N THR A 221 -13.11 -2.08 -13.88
CA THR A 221 -12.62 -1.59 -12.58
C THR A 221 -13.80 -1.56 -11.61
N THR A 222 -13.78 -2.43 -10.60
CA THR A 222 -14.92 -2.57 -9.67
C THR A 222 -14.64 -2.01 -8.29
N GLY A 223 -13.38 -1.74 -7.95
CA GLY A 223 -12.98 -1.34 -6.59
C GLY A 223 -13.33 -2.40 -5.55
N GLY A 224 -13.36 -3.67 -5.93
CA GLY A 224 -13.84 -4.76 -5.07
C GLY A 224 -15.36 -4.79 -4.84
N THR A 225 -16.15 -3.98 -5.55
CA THR A 225 -17.62 -3.95 -5.47
C THR A 225 -18.25 -4.80 -6.60
N LYS A 226 -19.58 -5.02 -6.57
CA LYS A 226 -20.31 -5.68 -7.67
C LYS A 226 -20.95 -4.74 -8.69
N TRP A 227 -20.87 -3.43 -8.49
CA TRP A 227 -21.70 -2.46 -9.23
C TRP A 227 -20.92 -1.33 -9.88
N LEU A 228 -19.74 -0.95 -9.35
CA LEU A 228 -19.06 0.28 -9.76
C LEU A 228 -18.76 0.36 -11.26
N HIS A 229 -18.42 -0.77 -11.89
CA HIS A 229 -18.15 -0.83 -13.33
C HIS A 229 -19.33 -0.40 -14.22
N LYS A 230 -20.56 -0.41 -13.69
CA LYS A 230 -21.77 0.05 -14.40
C LYS A 230 -21.89 1.57 -14.40
N GLU A 231 -21.38 2.23 -13.36
CA GLU A 231 -21.43 3.69 -13.20
C GLU A 231 -20.14 4.36 -13.72
N ARG A 232 -19.00 3.66 -13.60
CA ARG A 232 -17.68 4.11 -14.07
C ARG A 232 -17.04 3.01 -14.92
N PRO A 233 -17.37 2.92 -16.22
CA PRO A 233 -16.71 1.98 -17.12
C PRO A 233 -15.22 2.30 -17.27
N CYS A 234 -14.39 1.26 -17.35
CA CYS A 234 -12.97 1.40 -17.69
C CYS A 234 -12.84 1.66 -19.19
N ILE A 235 -12.38 2.86 -19.56
CA ILE A 235 -12.29 3.29 -20.98
C ILE A 235 -10.86 3.41 -21.51
N ASP A 236 -9.85 3.43 -20.63
CA ASP A 236 -8.44 3.49 -20.99
C ASP A 236 -7.61 2.84 -19.86
N ASP A 237 -6.35 2.50 -20.14
CA ASP A 237 -5.40 2.07 -19.12
C ASP A 237 -5.03 3.21 -18.17
N ALA A 238 -4.86 2.90 -16.89
CA ALA A 238 -4.19 3.82 -15.97
C ALA A 238 -2.76 4.12 -16.44
N CYS A 239 -2.20 5.27 -16.04
CA CYS A 239 -0.87 5.66 -16.54
C CYS A 239 0.22 4.63 -16.19
N CYS A 240 0.21 4.08 -14.97
CA CYS A 240 1.15 3.04 -14.58
C CYS A 240 1.00 1.77 -15.44
N VAL A 241 -0.23 1.36 -15.71
CA VAL A 241 -0.58 0.21 -16.56
C VAL A 241 -0.13 0.43 -18.00
N LYS A 242 -0.41 1.59 -18.57
CA LYS A 242 0.03 1.98 -19.91
C LYS A 242 1.55 1.94 -20.07
N ARG A 243 2.29 2.41 -19.06
CA ARG A 243 3.76 2.37 -19.04
C ARG A 243 4.30 0.94 -19.01
N LEU A 244 3.73 0.07 -18.19
CA LEU A 244 4.10 -1.35 -18.18
C LEU A 244 3.80 -2.03 -19.52
N ARG A 245 2.66 -1.72 -20.14
CA ARG A 245 2.31 -2.23 -21.47
C ARG A 245 3.30 -1.75 -22.54
N LEU A 246 3.75 -0.50 -22.47
CA LEU A 246 4.80 0.03 -23.35
C LEU A 246 6.14 -0.70 -23.17
N CYS A 247 6.42 -1.26 -22.00
CA CYS A 247 7.58 -2.11 -21.74
C CYS A 247 7.39 -3.58 -22.18
N GLY A 248 6.22 -3.95 -22.70
CA GLY A 248 5.90 -5.31 -23.14
C GLY A 248 5.36 -6.23 -22.04
N ALA A 249 5.09 -5.72 -20.84
CA ALA A 249 4.57 -6.53 -19.74
C ALA A 249 3.20 -7.15 -20.07
N MET A 250 3.01 -8.39 -19.63
CA MET A 250 1.75 -9.12 -19.77
C MET A 250 0.86 -8.83 -18.55
N LEU A 251 -0.23 -8.08 -18.74
CA LEU A 251 -1.12 -7.68 -17.65
C LEU A 251 -2.19 -8.76 -17.43
N VAL A 252 -2.03 -9.52 -16.36
CA VAL A 252 -2.69 -10.84 -16.20
C VAL A 252 -4.05 -10.81 -15.50
N GLY A 253 -4.53 -9.65 -15.09
CA GLY A 253 -5.87 -9.49 -14.51
C GLY A 253 -5.94 -8.54 -13.32
N LYS A 254 -7.16 -8.45 -12.78
CA LYS A 254 -7.56 -7.61 -11.65
C LYS A 254 -7.50 -8.40 -10.36
N THR A 255 -6.55 -8.09 -9.49
CA THR A 255 -6.38 -8.78 -8.21
C THR A 255 -7.50 -8.43 -7.24
N ASN A 256 -7.83 -9.38 -6.37
CA ASN A 256 -8.81 -9.18 -5.32
C ASN A 256 -8.31 -8.13 -4.31
N MET A 257 -9.26 -7.44 -3.68
CA MET A 257 -8.99 -6.37 -2.75
C MET A 257 -10.12 -6.24 -1.72
N HIS A 258 -9.81 -5.65 -0.57
CA HIS A 258 -10.85 -5.23 0.37
C HIS A 258 -11.74 -4.16 -0.29
N GLU A 259 -13.05 -4.27 -0.17
CA GLU A 259 -14.02 -3.42 -0.90
C GLU A 259 -13.75 -1.92 -0.65
N LEU A 260 -13.62 -1.15 -1.74
CA LEU A 260 -13.28 0.29 -1.75
C LEU A 260 -12.01 0.68 -0.99
N GLY A 261 -11.13 -0.27 -0.71
CA GLY A 261 -9.97 -0.05 0.14
C GLY A 261 -10.30 0.25 1.62
N ALA A 262 -11.55 0.06 2.03
CA ALA A 262 -12.09 0.46 3.32
C ALA A 262 -11.81 -0.56 4.45
N GLY A 263 -10.67 -1.25 4.38
CA GLY A 263 -10.24 -2.21 5.40
C GLY A 263 -8.89 -2.84 5.12
N THR A 264 -8.31 -3.44 6.16
CA THR A 264 -6.91 -3.90 6.19
C THR A 264 -6.76 -5.42 6.25
N SER A 265 -7.85 -6.18 6.20
CA SER A 265 -7.83 -7.66 6.23
C SER A 265 -7.65 -8.31 4.85
N GLY A 266 -8.23 -7.71 3.81
CA GLY A 266 -8.33 -8.36 2.49
C GLY A 266 -9.51 -9.33 2.35
N ILE A 267 -10.39 -9.43 3.35
CA ILE A 267 -11.67 -10.14 3.23
C ILE A 267 -12.61 -9.30 2.39
N ASN A 268 -13.19 -9.90 1.34
CA ASN A 268 -14.20 -9.27 0.51
C ASN A 268 -15.47 -10.15 0.46
N PRO A 269 -16.63 -9.69 0.97
CA PRO A 269 -17.85 -10.50 1.01
C PRO A 269 -18.43 -10.85 -0.37
N HIS A 270 -17.99 -10.14 -1.42
CA HIS A 270 -18.50 -10.32 -2.78
C HIS A 270 -17.73 -11.38 -3.56
N TYR A 271 -16.41 -11.44 -3.33
CA TYR A 271 -15.45 -12.23 -4.11
C TYR A 271 -14.69 -13.26 -3.26
N GLY A 272 -14.94 -13.30 -1.95
CA GLY A 272 -14.20 -14.11 -0.99
C GLY A 272 -12.93 -13.41 -0.48
N ALA A 273 -12.31 -14.02 0.53
CA ALA A 273 -11.06 -13.52 1.10
C ALA A 273 -9.86 -13.96 0.25
N SER A 274 -8.93 -13.04 -0.01
CA SER A 274 -7.58 -13.45 -0.44
C SER A 274 -6.85 -14.09 0.74
N ARG A 275 -6.44 -15.34 0.58
CA ARG A 275 -5.78 -16.13 1.63
C ARG A 275 -4.27 -16.00 1.55
N ASN A 276 -3.61 -16.08 2.70
CA ASN A 276 -2.16 -15.97 2.80
C ASN A 276 -1.47 -17.24 2.25
N PRO A 277 -0.51 -17.14 1.31
CA PRO A 277 0.19 -18.33 0.80
C PRO A 277 1.03 -19.09 1.83
N TYR A 278 1.42 -18.48 2.96
CA TYR A 278 2.08 -19.20 4.05
C TYR A 278 1.10 -20.04 4.90
N ASP A 279 -0.17 -19.65 4.94
CA ASP A 279 -1.24 -20.37 5.65
C ASP A 279 -2.60 -19.93 5.10
N ALA A 280 -3.27 -20.82 4.37
CA ALA A 280 -4.54 -20.53 3.73
C ALA A 280 -5.66 -20.18 4.73
N ASN A 281 -5.51 -20.48 6.02
CA ASN A 281 -6.47 -20.08 7.05
C ASN A 281 -6.28 -18.65 7.56
N LYS A 282 -5.28 -17.92 7.06
CA LYS A 282 -4.93 -16.57 7.50
C LYS A 282 -5.17 -15.52 6.43
N ILE A 283 -5.38 -14.28 6.88
CA ILE A 283 -5.55 -13.14 5.99
C ILE A 283 -4.27 -12.82 5.20
N ALA A 284 -4.41 -12.42 3.94
CA ALA A 284 -3.30 -11.86 3.17
C ALA A 284 -2.94 -10.42 3.59
N GLY A 285 -3.84 -9.75 4.34
CA GLY A 285 -3.76 -8.31 4.60
C GLY A 285 -4.42 -7.51 3.48
N GLY A 286 -4.70 -6.24 3.73
CA GLY A 286 -5.47 -5.40 2.84
C GLY A 286 -4.98 -3.95 2.76
N SER A 287 -5.48 -3.17 1.82
CA SER A 287 -6.51 -3.58 0.86
C SER A 287 -5.97 -4.27 -0.41
N SER A 288 -4.66 -4.24 -0.70
CA SER A 288 -4.07 -4.92 -1.89
C SER A 288 -3.84 -6.42 -1.66
N SER A 289 -4.89 -7.12 -1.22
CA SER A 289 -4.82 -8.48 -0.69
C SER A 289 -4.42 -9.51 -1.74
N GLY A 290 -5.10 -9.50 -2.89
CA GLY A 290 -4.79 -10.38 -4.00
C GLY A 290 -3.43 -10.08 -4.60
N SER A 291 -3.03 -8.80 -4.67
CA SER A 291 -1.71 -8.39 -5.19
C SER A 291 -0.54 -8.95 -4.38
N ALA A 292 -0.63 -8.94 -3.04
CA ALA A 292 0.45 -9.50 -2.21
C ALA A 292 0.47 -11.02 -2.29
N ALA A 293 -0.71 -11.63 -2.23
CA ALA A 293 -0.86 -13.08 -2.21
C ALA A 293 -0.40 -13.74 -3.53
N VAL A 294 -0.73 -13.15 -4.69
CA VAL A 294 -0.32 -13.70 -5.99
C VAL A 294 1.20 -13.64 -6.20
N VAL A 295 1.86 -12.59 -5.71
CA VAL A 295 3.33 -12.46 -5.74
C VAL A 295 3.97 -13.43 -4.77
N SER A 296 3.44 -13.54 -3.55
CA SER A 296 3.95 -14.45 -2.52
C SER A 296 3.83 -15.92 -2.93
N ALA A 297 2.76 -16.28 -3.64
CA ALA A 297 2.55 -17.59 -4.23
C ALA A 297 3.46 -17.89 -5.45
N GLY A 298 4.21 -16.90 -5.95
CA GLY A 298 5.13 -17.07 -7.07
C GLY A 298 4.45 -17.15 -8.45
N LEU A 299 3.19 -16.73 -8.56
CA LEU A 299 2.46 -16.73 -9.84
C LEU A 299 2.89 -15.56 -10.75
N CYS A 300 3.37 -14.47 -10.16
CA CYS A 300 4.00 -13.37 -10.88
C CYS A 300 5.09 -12.73 -10.01
N PRO A 301 6.18 -12.19 -10.60
CA PRO A 301 7.23 -11.54 -9.81
C PRO A 301 6.76 -10.22 -9.20
N VAL A 302 5.76 -9.56 -9.82
CA VAL A 302 5.30 -8.22 -9.42
C VAL A 302 3.79 -8.06 -9.57
N ALA A 303 3.19 -7.29 -8.67
CA ALA A 303 1.84 -6.77 -8.78
C ALA A 303 1.77 -5.29 -8.40
N LEU A 304 0.83 -4.55 -8.98
CA LEU A 304 0.50 -3.19 -8.57
C LEU A 304 -0.54 -3.19 -7.45
N GLY A 305 -0.46 -2.18 -6.58
CA GLY A 305 -1.46 -1.86 -5.56
C GLY A 305 -1.61 -0.35 -5.37
N VAL A 306 -2.46 0.06 -4.43
CA VAL A 306 -2.52 1.46 -3.97
C VAL A 306 -2.45 1.47 -2.45
N ASP A 307 -1.63 2.36 -1.91
CA ASP A 307 -1.37 2.55 -0.49
C ASP A 307 -1.87 3.92 -0.05
N GLY A 308 -3.06 3.95 0.55
CA GLY A 308 -3.61 5.14 1.20
C GLY A 308 -3.31 5.22 2.69
N GLY A 309 -3.11 4.06 3.32
CA GLY A 309 -2.93 3.92 4.78
C GLY A 309 -2.16 2.66 5.15
N GLY A 310 -1.26 2.18 4.29
CA GLY A 310 -0.53 0.93 4.46
C GLY A 310 -0.97 -0.18 3.49
N SER A 311 -1.93 0.08 2.60
CA SER A 311 -2.57 -0.95 1.78
C SER A 311 -1.66 -1.66 0.76
N VAL A 312 -0.39 -1.25 0.60
CA VAL A 312 0.65 -2.02 -0.10
C VAL A 312 1.62 -2.63 0.91
N ARG A 313 2.08 -1.84 1.89
CA ARG A 313 3.08 -2.27 2.87
C ARG A 313 2.57 -3.35 3.83
N MET A 314 1.36 -3.22 4.38
CA MET A 314 0.76 -4.20 5.29
C MET A 314 0.61 -5.58 4.64
N PRO A 315 -0.09 -5.74 3.49
CA PRO A 315 -0.21 -7.07 2.90
C PRO A 315 1.13 -7.62 2.41
N ALA A 316 2.08 -6.76 2.01
CA ALA A 316 3.43 -7.20 1.68
C ALA A 316 4.17 -7.82 2.90
N ALA A 317 4.10 -7.17 4.06
CA ALA A 317 4.68 -7.70 5.30
C ALA A 317 4.01 -9.01 5.73
N LEU A 318 2.68 -9.09 5.65
CA LEU A 318 1.93 -10.28 6.03
C LEU A 318 2.13 -11.46 5.07
N CYS A 319 2.34 -11.19 3.78
CA CYS A 319 2.60 -12.21 2.76
C CYS A 319 4.09 -12.42 2.47
N GLY A 320 5.00 -11.79 3.23
CA GLY A 320 6.45 -11.95 3.10
C GLY A 320 6.99 -11.64 1.70
N VAL A 321 6.61 -10.47 1.17
CA VAL A 321 7.08 -9.90 -0.11
C VAL A 321 7.49 -8.44 0.08
N VAL A 322 8.17 -7.85 -0.89
CA VAL A 322 8.56 -6.43 -0.86
C VAL A 322 7.36 -5.55 -1.17
N GLY A 323 7.13 -4.52 -0.36
CA GLY A 323 6.09 -3.52 -0.58
C GLY A 323 6.67 -2.11 -0.65
N LEU A 324 6.67 -1.50 -1.84
CA LEU A 324 7.16 -0.14 -2.06
C LEU A 324 5.99 0.84 -2.14
N LYS A 325 5.96 1.81 -1.23
CA LYS A 325 5.09 3.00 -1.31
C LYS A 325 5.93 4.21 -1.73
N PRO A 326 5.84 4.66 -3.00
CA PRO A 326 6.54 5.86 -3.46
C PRO A 326 6.13 7.13 -2.69
N THR A 327 6.95 8.17 -2.83
CA THR A 327 6.62 9.54 -2.41
C THR A 327 5.33 10.01 -3.08
N PHE A 328 4.58 10.90 -2.41
CA PHE A 328 3.39 11.53 -2.98
C PHE A 328 3.71 12.11 -4.38
N ASP A 329 2.83 11.82 -5.35
CA ASP A 329 2.91 12.32 -6.72
C ASP A 329 4.09 11.79 -7.57
N ARG A 330 4.84 10.79 -7.09
CA ARG A 330 5.96 10.20 -7.83
C ARG A 330 5.52 9.32 -9.02
N VAL A 331 4.37 8.67 -8.88
CA VAL A 331 3.70 7.87 -9.91
C VAL A 331 2.39 8.55 -10.28
N PRO A 332 2.14 8.87 -11.56
CA PRO A 332 0.91 9.53 -11.97
C PRO A 332 -0.34 8.73 -11.59
N HIS A 333 -1.31 9.41 -11.01
CA HIS A 333 -2.51 8.79 -10.43
C HIS A 333 -3.69 8.65 -11.40
N SER A 334 -3.53 9.04 -12.67
CA SER A 334 -4.60 8.98 -13.67
C SER A 334 -5.03 7.54 -13.95
N GLY A 335 -6.33 7.28 -13.93
CA GLY A 335 -6.93 5.94 -14.10
C GLY A 335 -6.96 5.10 -12.82
N VAL A 336 -6.61 5.67 -11.66
CA VAL A 336 -6.85 5.04 -10.35
C VAL A 336 -8.18 5.56 -9.79
N LEU A 337 -8.95 4.71 -9.09
CA LEU A 337 -10.16 5.16 -8.41
C LEU A 337 -9.82 6.26 -7.40
N PRO A 338 -10.50 7.41 -7.43
CA PRO A 338 -10.16 8.57 -6.61
C PRO A 338 -10.73 8.44 -5.17
N LEU A 339 -10.33 7.37 -4.48
CA LEU A 339 -10.79 7.05 -3.12
C LEU A 339 -10.04 7.85 -2.05
N ASN A 340 -8.84 8.34 -2.36
CA ASN A 340 -7.89 8.86 -1.39
C ASN A 340 -6.86 9.82 -2.03
N TRP A 341 -7.35 10.87 -2.69
CA TRP A 341 -6.55 11.86 -3.44
C TRP A 341 -5.26 12.33 -2.78
N THR A 342 -5.25 12.58 -1.47
CA THR A 342 -4.10 13.23 -0.82
C THR A 342 -3.17 12.25 -0.10
N VAL A 343 -3.55 10.98 -0.02
CA VAL A 343 -2.81 9.95 0.73
C VAL A 343 -2.61 8.63 -0.02
N GLY A 344 -3.35 8.37 -1.10
CA GLY A 344 -3.27 7.18 -1.93
C GLY A 344 -2.21 7.26 -3.00
N MET A 345 -1.20 6.37 -2.95
CA MET A 345 -0.18 6.25 -3.99
C MET A 345 -0.27 4.88 -4.65
N VAL A 346 -0.10 4.84 -5.98
CA VAL A 346 0.23 3.58 -6.66
C VAL A 346 1.52 3.05 -6.05
N GLY A 347 1.49 1.81 -5.59
CA GLY A 347 2.63 1.12 -5.01
C GLY A 347 2.86 -0.23 -5.68
N ILE A 348 3.98 -0.85 -5.31
CA ILE A 348 4.49 -2.06 -5.94
C ILE A 348 4.61 -3.15 -4.88
N LEU A 349 4.15 -4.35 -5.23
CA LEU A 349 4.36 -5.57 -4.47
C LEU A 349 5.24 -6.49 -5.32
N ALA A 350 6.38 -6.92 -4.82
CA ALA A 350 7.37 -7.65 -5.61
C ALA A 350 8.03 -8.79 -4.82
N GLY A 351 8.46 -9.83 -5.53
CA GLY A 351 9.18 -10.96 -4.93
C GLY A 351 10.56 -10.55 -4.39
N THR A 352 11.18 -9.53 -4.99
CA THR A 352 12.52 -9.03 -4.66
C THR A 352 12.60 -7.50 -4.71
N VAL A 353 13.69 -6.92 -4.18
CA VAL A 353 13.92 -5.46 -4.21
C VAL A 353 14.28 -5.02 -5.64
N GLU A 354 15.01 -5.85 -6.37
CA GLU A 354 15.37 -5.66 -7.76
C GLU A 354 14.12 -5.56 -8.65
N ASP A 355 13.17 -6.46 -8.46
CA ASP A 355 11.92 -6.44 -9.23
C ASP A 355 11.08 -5.18 -8.93
N ALA A 356 11.09 -4.74 -7.66
CA ALA A 356 10.46 -3.49 -7.27
C ALA A 356 11.14 -2.28 -7.93
N LEU A 357 12.47 -2.27 -8.03
CA LEU A 357 13.25 -1.20 -8.66
C LEU A 357 12.96 -1.09 -10.17
N ILE A 358 12.98 -2.22 -10.89
CA ILE A 358 12.67 -2.26 -12.33
C ILE A 358 11.27 -1.71 -12.57
N THR A 359 10.29 -2.19 -11.80
CA THR A 359 8.89 -1.76 -11.93
C THR A 359 8.72 -0.29 -11.58
N TYR A 360 9.38 0.17 -10.51
CA TYR A 360 9.35 1.57 -10.09
C TYR A 360 9.88 2.49 -11.20
N ALA A 361 10.99 2.13 -11.84
CA ALA A 361 11.52 2.91 -12.96
C ALA A 361 10.54 2.97 -14.14
N ALA A 362 9.89 1.85 -14.48
CA ALA A 362 8.90 1.79 -15.55
C ALA A 362 7.70 2.72 -15.30
N ILE A 363 7.18 2.75 -14.07
CA ILE A 363 5.92 3.46 -13.76
C ILE A 363 6.11 4.90 -13.27
N SER A 364 7.34 5.34 -12.96
CA SER A 364 7.59 6.64 -12.32
C SER A 364 7.89 7.81 -13.27
N GLY A 365 7.70 9.02 -12.75
CA GLY A 365 7.96 10.28 -13.45
C GLY A 365 6.71 10.87 -14.09
N GLU A 366 6.83 12.10 -14.58
CA GLU A 366 5.69 12.86 -15.07
C GLU A 366 5.11 12.32 -16.38
N ILE A 367 3.83 12.57 -16.58
CA ILE A 367 3.24 12.53 -17.92
C ILE A 367 3.56 13.90 -18.56
N PRO A 368 4.07 13.95 -19.79
CA PRO A 368 4.10 15.19 -20.56
C PRO A 368 2.65 15.68 -20.78
N SER A 369 2.10 16.39 -19.81
CA SER A 369 0.75 16.96 -19.83
C SER A 369 0.86 18.48 -19.75
N LYS A 370 -0.12 19.18 -20.32
CA LYS A 370 -0.10 20.65 -20.48
C LYS A 370 -0.16 21.46 -19.16
N GLN A 371 -0.24 20.80 -18.01
CA GLN A 371 -0.15 21.47 -16.70
C GLN A 371 1.20 21.14 -16.06
N PRO A 372 2.07 22.14 -15.85
CA PRO A 372 3.28 21.94 -15.06
C PRO A 372 2.88 21.53 -13.65
N SER A 373 3.36 20.36 -13.20
CA SER A 373 3.50 20.12 -11.77
C SER A 373 4.46 21.17 -11.22
N SER A 374 4.11 21.81 -10.11
CA SER A 374 4.94 22.87 -9.53
C SER A 374 6.22 22.35 -8.86
N MET A 375 6.49 21.04 -8.87
CA MET A 375 7.65 20.45 -8.18
C MET A 375 8.26 19.29 -8.95
N LEU A 376 9.08 19.63 -9.96
CA LEU A 376 9.99 18.71 -10.66
C LEU A 376 11.05 18.21 -9.68
N THR A 377 10.72 17.21 -8.87
CA THR A 377 11.72 16.55 -8.03
C THR A 377 12.39 15.46 -8.84
N LYS A 378 13.71 15.50 -8.89
CA LYS A 378 14.53 14.46 -9.52
C LYS A 378 14.15 13.10 -8.95
N ILE A 379 14.09 12.11 -9.83
CA ILE A 379 13.92 10.71 -9.45
C ILE A 379 15.31 10.09 -9.47
N ASN A 380 15.69 9.45 -8.37
CA ASN A 380 16.97 8.79 -8.24
C ASN A 380 16.73 7.28 -8.06
N LEU A 381 17.48 6.47 -8.80
CA LEU A 381 17.51 5.01 -8.68
C LEU A 381 18.75 4.61 -7.88
N PRO A 382 18.63 3.83 -6.79
CA PRO A 382 19.78 3.35 -6.04
C PRO A 382 20.60 2.36 -6.88
N LEU A 383 21.92 2.48 -6.81
CA LEU A 383 22.85 1.45 -7.28
C LEU A 383 22.83 0.30 -6.27
N LEU A 384 22.26 -0.84 -6.66
CA LEU A 384 22.17 -2.05 -5.83
C LEU A 384 23.44 -2.91 -5.90
N SER A 385 24.54 -2.38 -6.44
CA SER A 385 25.85 -3.03 -6.38
C SER A 385 26.27 -3.29 -4.93
N PHE A 386 26.90 -4.42 -4.65
CA PHE A 386 27.22 -4.88 -3.28
C PHE A 386 28.39 -4.13 -2.62
N SER A 387 28.59 -2.85 -2.90
CA SER A 387 29.65 -2.06 -2.29
C SER A 387 29.30 -1.75 -0.81
N LYS A 388 30.27 -1.88 0.11
CA LYS A 388 30.16 -1.35 1.49
C LYS A 388 30.32 0.17 1.54
N SER A 389 29.80 0.86 0.54
CA SER A 389 30.21 2.23 0.23
C SER A 389 29.49 3.25 1.11
N ILE A 390 28.21 3.03 1.43
CA ILE A 390 27.47 3.91 2.34
C ILE A 390 27.66 3.47 3.79
N ARG A 391 28.56 4.11 4.53
CA ARG A 391 28.85 3.77 5.94
C ARG A 391 28.14 4.62 6.98
N ASP A 392 27.64 5.79 6.59
CA ASP A 392 27.19 6.83 7.52
C ASP A 392 25.66 6.97 7.62
N ILE A 393 24.90 5.93 7.28
CA ILE A 393 23.43 5.94 7.44
C ILE A 393 23.03 5.95 8.92
N LYS A 394 22.10 6.84 9.25
CA LYS A 394 21.46 6.96 10.56
C LYS A 394 19.99 6.55 10.48
N LEU A 395 19.64 5.57 11.30
CA LEU A 395 18.30 5.01 11.44
C LEU A 395 17.62 5.61 12.67
N ALA A 396 16.66 6.51 12.49
CA ALA A 396 15.85 7.05 13.59
C ALA A 396 14.83 6.02 14.08
N LYS A 397 14.88 5.69 15.37
CA LYS A 397 13.99 4.74 16.03
C LYS A 397 13.28 5.39 17.21
N TYR A 398 11.95 5.37 17.23
CA TYR A 398 11.20 5.72 18.44
C TYR A 398 10.90 4.47 19.26
N GLY A 399 11.73 4.18 20.26
CA GLY A 399 11.69 2.91 21.00
C GLY A 399 10.33 2.54 21.60
N LYS A 400 9.56 3.51 22.11
CA LYS A 400 8.21 3.24 22.66
C LYS A 400 7.24 2.74 21.60
N TRP A 401 7.25 3.34 20.41
CA TRP A 401 6.40 2.94 19.30
C TRP A 401 6.92 1.66 18.62
N PHE A 402 8.23 1.54 18.44
CA PHE A 402 8.87 0.35 17.86
C PHE A 402 8.55 -0.92 18.65
N ASN A 403 8.55 -0.83 19.98
CA ASN A 403 8.28 -1.97 20.87
C ASN A 403 6.80 -2.27 21.07
N ASP A 404 5.90 -1.47 20.51
CA ASP A 404 4.45 -1.62 20.63
C ASP A 404 3.91 -2.58 19.56
N CYS A 405 4.37 -3.83 19.64
CA CYS A 405 4.04 -4.92 18.74
C CYS A 405 4.19 -6.28 19.45
N SER A 406 3.80 -7.36 18.79
CA SER A 406 4.03 -8.72 19.28
C SER A 406 5.54 -9.03 19.41
N GLU A 407 5.86 -9.94 20.32
CA GLU A 407 7.25 -10.20 20.69
C GLU A 407 8.09 -10.73 19.52
N ASP A 408 7.53 -11.61 18.70
CA ASP A 408 8.14 -12.16 17.49
C ASP A 408 8.51 -11.05 16.48
N VAL A 409 7.58 -10.13 16.20
CA VAL A 409 7.81 -8.97 15.33
C VAL A 409 8.93 -8.10 15.87
N ARG A 410 8.89 -7.78 17.18
CA ARG A 410 9.90 -6.96 17.85
C ARG A 410 11.29 -7.59 17.77
N LEU A 411 11.39 -8.90 18.03
CA LEU A 411 12.66 -9.64 17.98
C LEU A 411 13.23 -9.67 16.57
N CYS A 412 12.43 -10.01 15.56
CA CYS A 412 12.88 -10.03 14.16
C CYS A 412 13.36 -8.65 13.68
N CYS A 413 12.61 -7.58 13.99
CA CYS A 413 13.02 -6.23 13.58
C CYS A 413 14.26 -5.74 14.34
N THR A 414 14.41 -6.10 15.62
CA THR A 414 15.61 -5.76 16.40
C THR A 414 16.84 -6.49 15.86
N GLN A 415 16.69 -7.77 15.50
CA GLN A 415 17.75 -8.56 14.88
C GLN A 415 18.18 -7.95 13.54
N ALA A 416 17.23 -7.57 12.68
CA ALA A 416 17.55 -6.90 11.41
C ALA A 416 18.34 -5.59 11.60
N LEU A 417 18.01 -4.79 12.62
CA LEU A 417 18.78 -3.58 12.94
C LEU A 417 20.20 -3.91 13.43
N SER A 418 20.36 -4.97 14.22
CA SER A 418 21.69 -5.45 14.66
C SER A 418 22.52 -5.90 13.47
N GLU A 419 21.94 -6.67 12.55
CA GLU A 419 22.63 -7.14 11.35
C GLU A 419 23.07 -5.99 10.43
N LEU A 420 22.23 -4.97 10.25
CA LEU A 420 22.60 -3.76 9.52
C LEU A 420 23.75 -3.00 10.20
N GLN A 421 23.73 -2.90 11.53
CA GLN A 421 24.81 -2.29 12.30
C GLN A 421 26.11 -3.10 12.20
N ASP A 422 26.05 -4.42 12.34
CA ASP A 422 27.21 -5.31 12.33
C ASP A 422 27.86 -5.38 10.93
N TYR A 423 27.03 -5.40 9.88
CA TYR A 423 27.52 -5.54 8.51
C TYR A 423 27.99 -4.22 7.89
N TYR A 424 27.22 -3.13 8.06
CA TYR A 424 27.47 -1.84 7.41
C TYR A 424 28.01 -0.75 8.35
N GLY A 425 27.90 -0.92 9.67
CA GLY A 425 28.25 0.12 10.65
C GLY A 425 27.19 1.22 10.80
N TRP A 426 26.00 1.03 10.24
CA TRP A 426 24.90 2.00 10.32
C TRP A 426 24.45 2.21 11.77
N LYS A 427 24.11 3.46 12.10
CA LYS A 427 23.82 3.86 13.48
C LYS A 427 22.33 4.00 13.70
N THR A 428 21.80 3.30 14.70
CA THR A 428 20.45 3.60 15.20
C THR A 428 20.52 4.77 16.19
N ILE A 429 19.73 5.82 15.95
CA ILE A 429 19.56 6.93 16.89
C ILE A 429 18.15 6.89 17.49
N ASP A 430 18.06 7.09 18.80
CA ASP A 430 16.77 7.13 19.47
C ASP A 430 16.15 8.52 19.35
N VAL A 431 14.91 8.56 18.84
CA VAL A 431 14.12 9.78 18.68
C VAL A 431 12.78 9.64 19.38
N THR A 432 12.08 10.76 19.55
CA THR A 432 10.69 10.79 19.99
C THR A 432 9.83 11.34 18.86
N LEU A 433 8.81 10.58 18.44
CA LEU A 433 7.78 11.02 17.50
C LEU A 433 6.48 11.33 18.28
N PRO A 434 6.15 12.61 18.54
CA PRO A 434 4.97 12.97 19.32
C PRO A 434 3.66 12.76 18.54
N ASP A 435 2.55 12.72 19.28
CA ASP A 435 1.20 12.83 18.74
C ASP A 435 0.82 11.71 17.73
N ILE A 436 1.40 10.51 17.83
CA ILE A 436 1.15 9.36 16.91
C ILE A 436 -0.34 8.99 16.84
N GLU A 437 -1.02 8.89 17.98
CA GLU A 437 -2.47 8.58 17.96
C GLU A 437 -3.29 9.69 17.29
N ALA A 438 -2.92 10.96 17.47
CA ALA A 438 -3.56 12.07 16.77
C ALA A 438 -3.25 12.04 15.26
N MET A 439 -2.04 11.62 14.86
CA MET A 439 -1.67 11.38 13.46
C MET A 439 -2.53 10.27 12.85
N ARG A 440 -2.68 9.14 13.53
CA ARG A 440 -3.54 8.02 13.09
C ARG A 440 -4.98 8.47 12.88
N LEU A 441 -5.54 9.19 13.84
CA LEU A 441 -6.91 9.70 13.74
C LEU A 441 -7.06 10.76 12.65
N ALA A 442 -6.09 11.67 12.49
CA ALA A 442 -6.10 12.68 11.42
C ALA A 442 -6.02 12.03 10.03
N HIS A 443 -5.22 10.97 9.89
CA HIS A 443 -5.17 10.15 8.68
C HIS A 443 -6.51 9.48 8.42
N TYR A 444 -7.09 8.78 9.40
CA TYR A 444 -8.39 8.10 9.29
C TYR A 444 -9.52 9.06 8.89
N LEU A 445 -9.53 10.25 9.47
CA LEU A 445 -10.42 11.34 9.09
C LEU A 445 -10.22 11.80 7.65
N THR A 446 -8.97 11.97 7.22
CA THR A 446 -8.67 12.46 5.87
C THR A 446 -9.07 11.43 4.82
N ILE A 447 -8.56 10.20 4.92
CA ILE A 447 -8.85 9.14 3.95
C ILE A 447 -10.34 8.79 3.91
N GLY A 448 -11.00 8.76 5.07
CA GLY A 448 -12.43 8.52 5.15
C GLY A 448 -13.26 9.64 4.51
N SER A 449 -12.94 10.90 4.82
CA SER A 449 -13.65 12.04 4.23
C SER A 449 -13.50 12.07 2.71
N GLU A 450 -12.32 11.75 2.19
CA GLU A 450 -12.08 11.67 0.74
C GLU A 450 -12.88 10.54 0.09
N CYS A 451 -12.80 9.33 0.64
CA CYS A 451 -13.52 8.15 0.16
C CYS A 451 -15.04 8.36 0.16
N SER A 452 -15.59 8.86 1.27
CA SER A 452 -17.03 9.14 1.39
C SER A 452 -17.49 10.27 0.47
N THR A 453 -16.68 11.31 0.26
CA THR A 453 -17.00 12.40 -0.68
C THR A 453 -17.08 11.89 -2.11
N TRP A 454 -16.14 11.04 -2.53
CA TRP A 454 -16.22 10.42 -3.85
C TRP A 454 -17.44 9.51 -3.98
N PHE A 455 -17.70 8.68 -2.97
CA PHE A 455 -18.83 7.77 -2.97
C PHE A 455 -20.19 8.49 -3.03
N ASP A 456 -20.32 9.63 -2.36
CA ASP A 456 -21.57 10.43 -2.33
C ASP A 456 -22.03 10.86 -3.74
N SER A 457 -21.11 10.95 -4.71
CA SER A 457 -21.45 11.23 -6.11
C SER A 457 -22.38 10.20 -6.77
N PHE A 458 -22.44 8.97 -6.24
CA PHE A 458 -23.36 7.92 -6.68
C PHE A 458 -24.68 7.89 -5.90
N GLY A 459 -24.83 8.78 -4.90
CA GLY A 459 -25.97 8.85 -4.01
C GLY A 459 -26.21 7.56 -3.22
N LYS A 460 -27.47 7.34 -2.82
CA LYS A 460 -27.86 6.14 -2.04
C LYS A 460 -28.09 4.88 -2.87
N LYS A 461 -27.95 4.96 -4.20
CA LYS A 461 -28.38 3.94 -5.17
C LYS A 461 -27.76 2.57 -4.88
N HIS A 462 -26.49 2.56 -4.47
CA HIS A 462 -25.70 1.33 -4.34
C HIS A 462 -25.32 0.97 -2.89
N ILE A 463 -25.79 1.72 -1.88
CA ILE A 463 -25.48 1.43 -0.48
C ILE A 463 -25.89 0.00 -0.09
N ALA A 464 -27.04 -0.47 -0.58
CA ALA A 464 -27.52 -1.82 -0.31
C ALA A 464 -26.71 -2.94 -1.02
N GLU A 465 -25.91 -2.59 -2.03
CA GLU A 465 -25.06 -3.52 -2.78
C GLU A 465 -23.65 -3.65 -2.18
N LEU A 466 -23.29 -2.82 -1.21
CA LEU A 466 -22.03 -2.88 -0.48
C LEU A 466 -22.02 -3.97 0.60
N GLY A 467 -20.82 -4.44 0.92
CA GLY A 467 -20.53 -5.21 2.12
C GLY A 467 -20.92 -4.46 3.38
N TRP A 468 -21.25 -5.22 4.44
CA TRP A 468 -21.71 -4.61 5.69
C TRP A 468 -20.57 -3.86 6.40
N ASP A 469 -19.34 -4.36 6.29
CA ASP A 469 -18.13 -3.69 6.72
C ASP A 469 -17.91 -2.35 6.02
N ALA A 470 -17.97 -2.32 4.69
CA ALA A 470 -17.84 -1.09 3.89
C ALA A 470 -18.92 -0.06 4.25
N ARG A 471 -20.17 -0.49 4.50
CA ARG A 471 -21.26 0.40 4.92
C ARG A 471 -21.02 1.03 6.29
N VAL A 472 -20.47 0.27 7.24
CA VAL A 472 -20.09 0.82 8.55
C VAL A 472 -18.96 1.82 8.41
N ALA A 473 -17.93 1.50 7.62
CA ALA A 473 -16.83 2.42 7.34
C ALA A 473 -17.33 3.72 6.73
N LEU A 474 -18.14 3.65 5.66
CA LEU A 474 -18.71 4.83 4.99
C LEU A 474 -19.64 5.65 5.90
N SER A 475 -20.41 4.99 6.78
CA SER A 475 -21.25 5.70 7.77
C SER A 475 -20.41 6.51 8.75
N LEU A 476 -19.28 5.97 9.20
CA LEU A 476 -18.34 6.68 10.07
C LEU A 476 -17.61 7.79 9.31
N TYR A 477 -17.17 7.52 8.07
CA TYR A 477 -16.50 8.49 7.20
C TYR A 477 -17.38 9.71 6.92
N GLY A 478 -18.65 9.49 6.57
CA GLY A 478 -19.62 10.56 6.32
C GLY A 478 -20.03 11.34 7.58
N SER A 479 -19.63 10.90 8.78
CA SER A 479 -19.94 11.58 10.05
C SER A 479 -18.92 12.66 10.45
N PHE A 480 -17.84 12.79 9.67
CA PHE A 480 -16.80 13.77 9.92
C PHE A 480 -17.23 15.15 9.43
N SER A 481 -17.12 16.14 10.30
CA SER A 481 -17.47 17.53 9.97
C SER A 481 -16.33 18.23 9.22
N SER A 482 -16.67 19.29 8.48
CA SER A 482 -15.68 20.16 7.84
C SER A 482 -14.67 20.75 8.83
N LYS A 483 -15.10 21.05 10.06
CA LYS A 483 -14.21 21.52 11.14
C LYS A 483 -13.19 20.46 11.55
N GLU A 484 -13.62 19.21 11.67
CA GLU A 484 -12.72 18.09 12.00
C GLU A 484 -11.74 17.83 10.86
N TYR A 485 -12.20 17.88 9.60
CA TYR A 485 -11.33 17.75 8.43
C TYR A 485 -10.24 18.84 8.40
N ILE A 486 -10.60 20.12 8.62
CA ILE A 486 -9.62 21.21 8.70
C ILE A 486 -8.60 20.95 9.82
N LYS A 487 -9.05 20.50 10.99
CA LYS A 487 -8.13 20.17 12.11
C LYS A 487 -7.22 18.98 11.80
N ALA A 488 -7.72 17.97 11.09
CA ALA A 488 -6.89 16.88 10.60
C ALA A 488 -5.77 17.39 9.68
N GLN A 489 -6.04 18.38 8.81
CA GLN A 489 -5.03 19.00 7.97
C GLN A 489 -4.03 19.87 8.77
N LYS A 490 -4.45 20.48 9.88
CA LYS A 490 -3.52 21.16 10.81
C LYS A 490 -2.59 20.15 11.50
N LEU A 491 -3.14 19.00 11.92
CA LEU A 491 -2.35 17.88 12.46
C LEU A 491 -1.39 17.29 11.41
N ARG A 492 -1.80 17.21 10.14
CA ARG A 492 -0.91 16.82 9.04
C ARG A 492 0.30 17.76 8.94
N ASN A 493 0.08 19.07 8.96
CA ASN A 493 1.18 20.05 8.95
C ASN A 493 2.09 19.90 10.17
N ARG A 494 1.50 19.70 11.35
CA ARG A 494 2.23 19.46 12.59
C ARG A 494 3.14 18.23 12.49
N GLN A 495 2.62 17.11 11.98
CA GLN A 495 3.39 15.88 11.77
C GLN A 495 4.48 16.05 10.71
N ALA A 496 4.21 16.75 9.61
CA ALA A 496 5.23 17.07 8.61
C ALA A 496 6.42 17.83 9.22
N LYS A 497 6.17 18.78 10.14
CA LYS A 497 7.23 19.52 10.85
C LYS A 497 8.03 18.63 11.81
N PHE A 498 7.40 17.68 12.50
CA PHE A 498 8.14 16.72 13.33
C PHE A 498 9.04 15.83 12.50
N HIS A 499 8.51 15.25 11.42
CA HIS A 499 9.28 14.40 10.52
C HIS A 499 10.44 15.18 9.88
N LYS A 500 10.22 16.44 9.46
CA LYS A 500 11.32 17.29 8.94
C LYS A 500 12.44 17.49 9.97
N ARG A 501 12.12 17.64 11.25
CA ARG A 501 13.14 17.76 12.31
C ARG A 501 13.88 16.46 12.55
N ILE A 502 13.19 15.31 12.50
CA ILE A 502 13.82 13.99 12.62
C ILE A 502 14.75 13.73 11.44
N PHE A 503 14.32 14.03 10.21
CA PHE A 503 15.15 13.89 9.00
C PHE A 503 16.34 14.87 8.94
N ALA A 504 16.39 15.89 9.80
CA ALA A 504 17.59 16.72 9.95
C ALA A 504 18.69 16.00 10.76
N GLU A 505 18.35 14.93 11.48
CA GLU A 505 19.27 14.18 12.35
C GLU A 505 19.51 12.74 11.86
N ALA A 506 18.61 12.18 11.04
CA ALA A 506 18.66 10.83 10.49
C ALA A 506 18.26 10.77 9.01
N ASP A 507 18.68 9.70 8.33
CA ASP A 507 18.39 9.48 6.91
C ASP A 507 17.05 8.74 6.70
N VAL A 508 16.74 7.79 7.59
CA VAL A 508 15.51 6.99 7.53
C VAL A 508 14.90 6.80 8.91
N ILE A 509 13.59 6.62 8.97
CA ILE A 509 12.87 6.22 10.19
C ILE A 509 12.57 4.72 10.08
N VAL A 510 12.87 3.97 11.14
CA VAL A 510 12.67 2.52 11.18
C VAL A 510 11.60 2.12 12.20
N SER A 511 10.69 1.26 11.78
CA SER A 511 9.65 0.63 12.61
C SER A 511 9.26 -0.73 12.03
N PRO A 512 8.67 -1.63 12.82
CA PRO A 512 7.89 -2.73 12.26
C PRO A 512 6.83 -2.20 11.28
N THR A 513 6.52 -2.97 10.24
CA THR A 513 5.49 -2.59 9.26
C THR A 513 4.08 -2.78 9.83
N THR A 514 3.86 -3.88 10.56
CA THR A 514 2.63 -4.19 11.30
C THR A 514 2.99 -4.55 12.74
N GLY A 515 2.07 -4.33 13.66
CA GLY A 515 2.22 -4.67 15.09
C GLY A 515 1.99 -6.15 15.41
N VAL A 516 1.41 -6.91 14.47
CA VAL A 516 1.14 -8.35 14.59
C VAL A 516 1.37 -9.06 13.25
N THR A 517 1.48 -10.39 13.28
CA THR A 517 1.50 -11.25 12.10
C THR A 517 0.08 -11.56 11.60
N ALA A 518 -0.04 -12.28 10.48
CA ALA A 518 -1.33 -12.58 9.87
C ALA A 518 -2.23 -13.39 10.83
N TYR A 519 -3.44 -12.88 11.08
CA TYR A 519 -4.43 -13.54 11.93
C TYR A 519 -5.35 -14.46 11.13
N SER A 520 -6.03 -15.37 11.83
CA SER A 520 -6.89 -16.39 11.23
C SER A 520 -8.20 -15.80 10.72
N ILE A 521 -8.56 -16.15 9.50
CA ILE A 521 -9.87 -15.88 8.90
C ILE A 521 -10.91 -16.70 9.66
N GLN A 522 -11.98 -16.04 10.08
CA GLN A 522 -13.14 -16.70 10.68
C GLN A 522 -14.23 -16.90 9.64
N ASP A 523 -14.93 -18.03 9.67
CA ASP A 523 -15.95 -18.38 8.68
C ASP A 523 -17.13 -17.39 8.63
N ASP A 524 -17.43 -16.76 9.77
CA ASP A 524 -18.51 -15.79 9.92
C ASP A 524 -18.24 -14.46 9.19
N ALA A 525 -16.97 -14.14 8.91
CA ALA A 525 -16.55 -12.94 8.19
C ALA A 525 -16.74 -13.06 6.67
N LEU A 526 -16.63 -14.27 6.11
CA LEU A 526 -16.60 -14.48 4.66
C LEU A 526 -17.89 -14.01 3.95
N LYS A 527 -19.02 -14.01 4.64
CA LYS A 527 -20.33 -13.62 4.07
C LYS A 527 -20.70 -12.16 4.30
N THR A 528 -20.12 -11.52 5.30
CA THR A 528 -20.55 -10.18 5.72
C THR A 528 -19.44 -9.14 5.66
N GLY A 529 -18.22 -9.58 5.39
CA GLY A 529 -17.04 -8.79 5.70
C GLY A 529 -16.72 -8.88 7.20
N GLU A 530 -15.67 -8.19 7.59
CA GLU A 530 -15.19 -8.16 8.96
C GLU A 530 -14.90 -6.74 9.42
N LEU A 531 -15.48 -6.37 10.56
CA LEU A 531 -15.07 -5.19 11.30
C LEU A 531 -14.27 -5.63 12.51
N ASP A 532 -12.96 -5.69 12.34
CA ASP A 532 -12.01 -5.91 13.44
C ASP A 532 -11.06 -4.72 13.53
N TYR A 533 -11.57 -3.61 14.04
CA TYR A 533 -10.78 -2.39 14.20
C TYR A 533 -9.72 -2.49 15.30
N VAL A 534 -9.78 -3.54 16.15
CA VAL A 534 -8.69 -3.84 17.06
C VAL A 534 -7.52 -4.32 16.23
N ASN A 535 -7.65 -5.47 15.55
CA ASN A 535 -6.57 -6.01 14.72
C ASN A 535 -6.19 -5.07 13.56
N GLY A 536 -7.15 -4.41 12.93
CA GLY A 536 -6.90 -3.41 11.89
C GLY A 536 -6.33 -2.07 12.40
N GLY A 537 -6.25 -1.85 13.72
CA GLY A 537 -5.49 -0.75 14.32
C GLY A 537 -4.03 -1.12 14.58
N TRP A 538 -3.72 -2.43 14.66
CA TRP A 538 -2.38 -2.98 14.82
C TRP A 538 -1.72 -3.36 13.49
N ILE A 539 -2.52 -3.65 12.46
CA ILE A 539 -2.09 -3.87 11.08
C ILE A 539 -2.26 -2.56 10.34
#